data_AF-A0A8T4DP71-F1
#
_entry.id   AF-A0A8T4DP71-F1
#
_cell.length_a   1.000
_cell.length_b   1.000
_cell.length_c   1.000
_cell.angle_alpha   90.00
_cell.angle_beta   90.00
_cell.angle_gamma   90.00
#
_symmetry.space_group_name_H-M   'P 1'
#
loop_
_entity.id
_entity.type
_entity.pdbx_description
1 polymer ?
#
loop_
_entity_poly.entity_id
_entity_poly.type
_entity_poly.pdbx_seq_one_letter_code
_entity_poly.pdbx_strand_id
1 'polypeptide(L)' 'MTPNWDYTMIEGKGAFINRPTRTGKKLYDKFFIYVPTELARDSSFPFKTNDELKIRIDQKNRRLILEKTG' A
#
# COMPACT_ATOMS: atom_id res chain seq x y z
N MET A 1 -4.60 28.61 -12.71
CA MET A 1 -5.00 28.00 -11.42
C MET A 1 -3.91 27.03 -11.01
N THR A 2 -3.04 27.42 -10.09
CA THR A 2 -2.13 26.51 -9.39
C THR A 2 -2.93 25.84 -8.27
N PRO A 3 -2.92 24.50 -8.10
CA PRO A 3 -3.57 23.89 -6.94
C PRO A 3 -2.89 24.37 -5.65
N ASN A 4 -3.65 24.80 -4.64
CA ASN A 4 -3.11 24.94 -3.29
C ASN A 4 -2.82 23.54 -2.74
N TRP A 5 -1.57 23.28 -2.33
CA TRP A 5 -1.09 21.95 -1.89
C TRP A 5 -1.20 21.69 -0.38
N ASP A 6 -1.98 22.48 0.36
CA ASP A 6 -2.22 22.24 1.80
C ASP A 6 -3.40 21.28 2.02
N TYR A 7 -3.37 20.10 1.41
CA TYR A 7 -4.26 19.00 1.76
C TYR A 7 -3.45 17.90 2.43
N THR A 8 -3.46 17.87 3.77
CA THR A 8 -3.12 16.64 4.50
C THR A 8 -4.23 15.64 4.23
N MET A 9 -4.09 14.85 3.17
CA MET A 9 -5.03 13.78 2.87
C MET A 9 -4.72 12.65 3.85
N ILE A 10 -5.57 12.48 4.86
CA ILE A 10 -5.40 11.45 5.91
C ILE A 10 -6.04 10.11 5.53
N GLU A 11 -6.91 10.09 4.52
CA GLU A 11 -7.65 8.89 4.10
C GLU A 11 -7.96 8.91 2.59
N GLY A 12 -8.05 7.73 1.99
CA GLY A 12 -8.43 7.54 0.59
C GLY A 12 -8.78 6.08 0.31
N LYS A 13 -9.62 5.84 -0.70
CA LYS A 13 -10.07 4.48 -1.07
C LYS A 13 -9.07 3.83 -2.01
N GLY A 14 -8.41 2.78 -1.52
CA GLY A 14 -7.52 1.92 -2.30
C GLY A 14 -8.22 0.68 -2.86
N ALA A 15 -7.41 -0.24 -3.39
CA ALA A 15 -7.87 -1.56 -3.82
C ALA A 15 -6.91 -2.66 -3.35
N PHE A 16 -7.44 -3.80 -2.94
CA PHE A 16 -6.68 -5.02 -2.73
C PHE A 16 -6.96 -5.97 -3.90
N ILE A 17 -5.94 -6.29 -4.67
CA ILE A 17 -6.10 -7.09 -5.89
C ILE A 17 -5.16 -8.29 -5.90
N ASN A 18 -5.62 -9.40 -6.47
CA ASN A 18 -4.77 -10.51 -6.86
C ASN A 18 -4.48 -10.42 -8.36
N ARG A 19 -3.20 -10.48 -8.73
CA ARG A 19 -2.76 -10.63 -10.13
C ARG A 19 -1.93 -11.90 -10.25
N PRO A 20 -2.57 -13.06 -10.45
CA PRO A 20 -1.85 -14.31 -10.62
C PRO A 20 -0.89 -14.24 -11.81
N THR A 21 0.29 -14.81 -11.66
CA THR A 21 1.29 -14.90 -12.73
C THR A 21 1.66 -16.34 -13.00
N ARG A 22 1.80 -16.72 -14.27
CA ARG A 22 2.22 -18.06 -14.67
C ARG A 22 3.72 -18.10 -14.86
N THR A 23 4.40 -18.96 -14.11
CA THR A 23 5.84 -19.22 -14.26
C THR A 23 6.04 -20.70 -14.56
N GLY A 24 6.48 -21.01 -15.79
CA GLY A 24 6.51 -22.38 -16.29
C GLY A 24 5.12 -23.02 -16.29
N LYS A 25 4.96 -24.12 -15.56
CA LYS A 25 3.68 -24.87 -15.44
C LYS A 25 2.85 -24.48 -14.21
N LYS A 26 3.33 -23.58 -13.35
CA LYS A 26 2.66 -23.22 -12.09
C LYS A 26 2.08 -21.82 -12.14
N LEU A 27 0.93 -21.63 -11.48
CA LEU A 27 0.30 -20.33 -11.25
C LEU A 27 0.65 -19.86 -9.85
N TYR A 28 1.07 -18.60 -9.73
CA TYR A 28 1.46 -17.97 -8.47
C TYR A 28 0.65 -16.71 -8.25
N ASP A 29 -0.11 -16.66 -7.16
CA ASP A 29 -0.81 -15.46 -6.74
C ASP A 29 0.16 -14.35 -6.36
N LYS A 30 -0.19 -13.12 -6.72
CA LYS A 30 0.54 -11.92 -6.32
C LYS A 30 -0.48 -10.89 -5.90
N PHE A 31 -0.51 -10.61 -4.60
CA PHE A 31 -1.42 -9.65 -4.02
C PHE A 31 -0.79 -8.26 -4.01
N PHE A 32 -1.58 -7.25 -4.38
CA PHE A 32 -1.18 -5.85 -4.39
C PHE A 32 -2.19 -5.02 -3.60
N ILE A 33 -1.68 -4.04 -2.85
CA ILE A 33 -2.49 -2.97 -2.24
C ILE A 33 -2.20 -1.70 -3.02
N TYR A 34 -3.24 -1.11 -3.59
CA TYR A 34 -3.17 0.21 -4.22
C TYR A 34 -3.45 1.29 -3.21
N VAL A 35 -2.42 2.09 -2.97
CA VAL A 35 -2.50 3.33 -2.21
C VAL A 35 -2.81 4.47 -3.18
N PRO A 36 -3.84 5.29 -2.93
CA PRO A 36 -4.12 6.49 -3.72
C PRO A 36 -2.89 7.38 -3.89
N THR A 37 -2.75 8.00 -5.06
CA THR A 37 -1.55 8.79 -5.41
C THR A 37 -1.39 10.00 -4.51
N GLU A 38 -2.50 10.59 -4.09
CA GLU A 38 -2.56 11.75 -3.20
C GLU A 38 -2.00 11.41 -1.81
N LEU A 39 -2.34 10.23 -1.26
CA LEU A 39 -1.78 9.76 0.01
C LEU A 39 -0.29 9.43 -0.11
N ALA A 40 0.10 8.72 -1.17
CA ALA A 40 1.48 8.29 -1.37
C ALA A 40 2.45 9.45 -1.61
N ARG A 41 1.95 10.62 -2.05
CA ARG A 41 2.73 11.85 -2.25
C ARG A 41 2.75 12.77 -1.04
N ASP A 42 1.93 12.51 -0.02
CA ASP A 42 1.93 13.29 1.20
C ASP A 42 3.28 13.15 1.92
N SER A 43 3.82 14.26 2.42
CA SER A 43 5.12 14.28 3.11
C SER A 43 5.17 13.41 4.38
N SER A 44 4.01 13.11 4.97
CA SER A 44 3.86 12.25 6.14
C SER A 44 3.74 10.76 5.79
N PHE A 45 3.65 10.41 4.50
CA PHE A 45 3.50 9.01 4.09
C PHE A 45 4.73 8.19 4.54
N PRO A 46 4.52 7.07 5.26
CA PRO A 46 5.60 6.44 6.02
C PRO A 46 6.55 5.60 5.16
N PHE A 47 6.22 5.34 3.87
CA PHE A 47 6.95 4.43 3.00
C PHE A 47 7.53 5.12 1.76
N LYS A 48 8.60 4.56 1.22
CA LYS A 48 9.22 4.90 -0.04
C LYS A 48 9.30 3.66 -0.93
N THR A 49 9.50 3.88 -2.22
CA THR A 49 9.73 2.79 -3.17
C THR A 49 10.94 1.96 -2.73
N ASN A 50 10.80 0.63 -2.79
CA ASN A 50 11.80 -0.37 -2.36
C ASN A 50 12.02 -0.50 -0.85
N ASP A 51 11.24 0.18 0.00
CA ASP A 51 11.25 -0.12 1.43
C ASP A 51 10.80 -1.58 1.65
N GLU A 52 11.55 -2.31 2.47
CA GLU A 52 11.10 -3.60 2.98
C GLU A 52 10.08 -3.37 4.10
N LEU A 53 8.97 -4.10 4.03
CA LEU A 53 7.85 -3.96 4.96
C LEU A 53 7.54 -5.28 5.66
N LYS A 54 7.38 -5.22 6.97
CA LYS A 54 6.73 -6.27 7.76
C LYS A 54 5.23 -6.10 7.64
N ILE A 55 4.57 -7.14 7.15
CA ILE A 55 3.11 -7.18 6.99
C ILE A 55 2.55 -8.21 7.95
N ARG A 56 1.57 -7.81 8.79
CA ARG A 56 0.95 -8.70 9.77
C ARG A 56 -0.55 -8.45 9.91
N ILE A 57 -1.28 -9.50 10.26
CA ILE A 57 -2.71 -9.42 10.57
C ILE A 57 -2.85 -9.16 12.07
N ASP A 58 -3.49 -8.05 12.42
CA ASP A 58 -4.01 -7.80 13.77
C ASP A 58 -5.39 -8.43 13.87
N GLN A 59 -5.41 -9.69 14.32
CA GLN A 59 -6.64 -10.49 14.40
C GLN A 59 -7.68 -9.86 15.33
N LYS A 60 -7.24 -9.24 16.43
CA LYS A 60 -8.12 -8.62 17.43
C LYS A 60 -8.95 -7.49 16.81
N ASN A 61 -8.30 -6.66 16.00
CA ASN A 61 -8.95 -5.50 15.37
C ASN A 61 -9.37 -5.74 13.91
N ARG A 62 -9.18 -6.97 13.39
CA ARG A 62 -9.49 -7.36 12.01
C ARG A 62 -8.92 -6.40 10.97
N ARG A 63 -7.64 -6.06 11.10
CA ARG A 63 -6.93 -5.14 10.19
C ARG A 63 -5.57 -5.69 9.78
N LEU A 64 -5.07 -5.20 8.66
CA LEU A 64 -3.69 -5.43 8.23
C LEU A 64 -2.81 -4.28 8.73
N ILE A 65 -1.63 -4.60 9.23
CA ILE A 65 -0.64 -3.61 9.68
C ILE A 65 0.61 -3.77 8.81
N LEU A 66 1.11 -2.65 8.30
CA LEU A 66 2.35 -2.54 7.53
C LEU A 66 3.33 -1.68 8.33
N GLU A 67 4.54 -2.19 8.54
CA GLU A 67 5.60 -1.55 9.32
C GLU A 67 6.92 -1.64 8.53
N LYS A 68 7.79 -0.63 8.62
CA LYS A 68 9.14 -0.69 8.01
C LYS A 68 10.00 -1.75 8.71
N THR A 69 10.80 -2.49 7.95
CA THR A 69 11.84 -3.36 8.49
C THR A 69 13.21 -2.76 8.25
N GLY A 70 13.66 -1.90 9.17
CA GLY A 70 15.05 -1.42 9.22
C GLY A 70 15.43 -0.44 8.11
#